data_AF-A0A938AXJ5-F1
#
_entry.id   AF-A0A938AXJ5-F1
#
_cell.length_a   1.000
_cell.length_b   1.000
_cell.length_c   1.000
_cell.angle_alpha   90.00
_cell.angle_beta   90.00
_cell.angle_gamma   90.00
#
_symmetry.space_group_name_H-M   'P 1'
#
loop_
_entity.id
_entity.type
_entity.pdbx_description
1 polymer ?
#
loop_
_entity_poly.entity_id
_entity_poly.type
_entity_poly.pdbx_seq_one_letter_code
_entity_poly.pdbx_strand_id
1 'polypeptide(L)'
;MKCPKCQTENPETRKFCRQCGAKLSLPCPQCGCENVPGDRFCGECGHDLSVTPEPMLKPLSFDEKLDKIQRYLPGDITEKILAQRGKIEGERRQVTVMFCDVEGFTPLSEKLAEDKLYSLIDELFEMMIHKVHEYGGTVNKGTGDGIMALFGTPIALEDAPQRAIRSALAIQREMARFTSALKEETELPLLRMRIGINTGPVVVGTLGNDLRVEFTAVGDTVNLASRMEGIAEPGT
;
A
#
# COMPACT_ATOMS: atom_id res chain seq x y z
N MET A 1 4.59 41.74 -6.13
CA MET A 1 4.95 40.40 -5.61
C MET A 1 5.79 40.47 -4.32
N LYS A 2 5.71 39.47 -3.42
CA LYS A 2 6.54 39.41 -2.20
C LYS A 2 7.83 38.63 -2.44
N CYS A 3 8.95 39.10 -1.88
CA CYS A 3 10.22 38.40 -1.96
C CYS A 3 10.17 37.09 -1.15
N PRO A 4 10.56 35.92 -1.70
CA PRO A 4 10.53 34.66 -0.96
C PRO A 4 11.52 34.62 0.22
N LYS A 5 12.58 35.45 0.18
CA LYS A 5 13.62 35.48 1.21
C LYS A 5 13.31 36.42 2.38
N CYS A 6 12.80 37.62 2.10
CA CYS A 6 12.60 38.66 3.13
C CYS A 6 11.17 39.24 3.16
N GLN A 7 10.26 38.67 2.37
CA GLN A 7 8.84 39.05 2.26
C GLN A 7 8.55 40.49 1.83
N THR A 8 9.56 41.31 1.54
CA THR A 8 9.42 42.67 1.03
C THR A 8 8.62 42.69 -0.26
N GLU A 9 7.69 43.64 -0.36
CA GLU A 9 6.91 43.87 -1.56
C GLU A 9 7.74 44.57 -2.65
N ASN A 10 7.73 43.98 -3.84
CA ASN A 10 8.47 44.41 -5.02
C ASN A 10 7.51 44.58 -6.22
N PRO A 11 7.75 45.57 -7.10
CA PRO A 11 7.09 45.67 -8.40
C PRO A 11 7.35 44.42 -9.24
N GLU A 12 6.37 44.01 -10.05
CA GLU A 12 6.45 42.80 -10.88
C GLU A 12 7.53 42.89 -11.97
N THR A 13 7.94 44.08 -12.37
CA THR A 13 8.98 44.26 -13.40
C THR A 13 10.42 44.09 -12.89
N ARG A 14 10.64 43.86 -11.59
CA ARG A 14 11.98 43.76 -11.00
C ARG A 14 12.52 42.33 -10.95
N LYS A 15 13.73 42.14 -11.49
CA LYS A 15 14.48 40.87 -11.44
C LYS A 15 15.12 40.55 -10.09
N PHE A 16 15.31 41.55 -9.22
CA PHE A 16 15.93 41.39 -7.90
C PHE A 16 15.17 42.17 -6.82
N CYS A 17 15.15 41.61 -5.61
CA CYS A 17 14.51 42.22 -4.46
C CYS A 17 15.20 43.54 -4.09
N ARG A 18 14.40 44.60 -3.93
CA ARG A 18 14.86 45.94 -3.59
C ARG A 18 15.51 46.07 -2.22
N GLN A 19 15.29 45.11 -1.32
CA GLN A 19 15.78 45.15 0.05
C GLN A 19 16.94 44.20 0.30
N CYS A 20 16.86 42.95 -0.16
CA CYS A 20 17.87 41.93 0.14
C CYS A 20 18.69 41.45 -1.07
N GLY A 21 18.42 41.98 -2.27
CA GLY A 21 19.12 41.60 -3.50
C GLY A 21 18.81 40.20 -4.04
N ALA A 22 17.93 39.42 -3.38
CA ALA A 22 17.55 38.09 -3.86
C ALA A 22 16.91 38.15 -5.25
N LYS A 23 17.30 37.23 -6.14
CA LYS A 23 16.71 37.09 -7.47
C LYS A 23 15.24 36.72 -7.34
N LEU A 24 14.38 37.42 -8.07
CA LEU A 24 12.94 37.21 -8.12
C LEU A 24 12.61 36.49 -9.43
N SER A 25 13.12 35.27 -9.64
CA SER A 25 12.77 34.46 -10.82
C SER A 25 11.59 33.54 -10.48
N LEU A 26 10.74 33.29 -11.49
CA LEU A 26 9.65 32.31 -11.42
C LEU A 26 10.07 31.07 -12.22
N PRO A 27 10.51 29.98 -11.56
CA PRO A 27 10.79 28.74 -12.27
C PRO A 27 9.49 28.17 -12.84
N CYS A 28 9.51 27.76 -14.10
CA CYS A 28 8.39 27.08 -14.73
C CYS A 28 8.16 25.73 -14.04
N PRO A 29 6.94 25.40 -13.58
CA PRO A 29 6.67 24.13 -12.93
C PRO A 29 6.79 22.93 -13.88
N GLN A 30 6.68 23.16 -15.20
CA GLN A 30 6.75 22.09 -16.21
C GLN A 30 8.18 21.79 -16.67
N CYS A 31 9.01 22.81 -16.95
CA CYS A 31 10.35 22.61 -17.52
C CYS A 31 11.50 23.13 -16.65
N GLY A 32 11.20 23.80 -15.53
CA GLY A 32 12.22 24.37 -14.64
C GLY A 32 12.90 25.65 -15.14
N CYS A 33 12.58 26.13 -16.35
CA CYS A 33 13.14 27.36 -16.91
C CYS A 33 12.83 28.59 -16.03
N GLU A 34 13.81 29.48 -15.87
CA GLU A 34 13.64 30.71 -15.09
C GLU A 34 12.94 31.80 -15.91
N ASN A 35 11.72 32.17 -15.52
CA ASN A 35 10.96 33.24 -16.14
C ASN A 35 11.04 34.52 -15.31
N VAL A 36 10.80 35.67 -15.95
CA VAL A 36 10.74 36.94 -15.23
C VAL A 36 9.35 37.13 -14.62
N PRO A 37 9.25 37.82 -13.47
CA PRO A 37 7.93 38.09 -12.93
C PRO A 37 7.13 38.99 -13.87
N GLY A 38 5.86 38.64 -14.05
CA GLY A 38 4.97 39.25 -15.04
C GLY A 38 4.81 38.44 -16.33
N ASP A 39 5.66 37.43 -16.57
CA ASP A 39 5.46 36.51 -17.69
C ASP A 39 4.19 35.67 -17.48
N ARG A 40 3.26 35.73 -18.45
CA ARG A 40 2.06 34.88 -18.48
C ARG A 40 2.36 33.47 -19.00
N PHE A 41 3.36 33.32 -19.85
CA PHE A 41 3.75 32.04 -20.44
C PHE A 41 5.25 31.84 -20.29
N CYS A 42 5.67 30.58 -20.14
CA CYS A 42 7.08 30.25 -20.09
C CYS A 42 7.75 30.52 -21.44
N GLY A 43 8.86 31.26 -21.44
CA GLY A 43 9.60 31.63 -22.64
C GLY A 43 10.27 30.47 -23.39
N GLU A 44 10.30 29.27 -22.80
CA GLU A 44 10.95 28.10 -23.38
C GLU A 44 9.96 26.99 -23.77
N CYS A 45 9.02 26.63 -22.90
CA CYS A 45 8.05 25.55 -23.17
C CYS A 45 6.61 26.04 -23.46
N GLY A 46 6.33 27.33 -23.31
CA GLY A 46 4.99 27.90 -23.53
C GLY A 46 3.96 27.62 -22.41
N HIS A 47 4.35 26.99 -21.30
CA HIS A 47 3.46 26.71 -20.16
C HIS A 47 2.87 27.99 -19.56
N ASP A 48 1.56 28.01 -19.28
CA ASP A 48 0.88 29.15 -18.66
C ASP A 48 1.26 29.27 -17.17
N LEU A 49 1.97 30.34 -16.82
CA LEU A 49 2.48 30.61 -15.47
C LEU A 49 1.46 31.32 -14.57
N SER A 50 0.30 31.72 -15.12
CA SER A 50 -0.78 32.38 -14.38
C SER A 50 -1.74 31.40 -13.70
N VAL A 51 -1.72 30.14 -14.12
CA VAL A 51 -2.50 29.07 -13.52
C VAL A 51 -1.74 28.57 -12.29
N THR A 52 -2.28 28.85 -11.09
CA THR A 52 -1.85 28.12 -9.90
C THR A 52 -2.15 26.64 -10.14
N PRO A 53 -1.16 25.74 -10.14
CA PRO A 53 -1.47 24.32 -10.23
C PRO A 53 -2.39 24.00 -9.05
N GLU A 54 -3.57 23.43 -9.35
CA GLU A 54 -4.32 22.69 -8.35
C GLU A 54 -3.32 21.77 -7.66
N PRO A 55 -3.30 21.71 -6.31
CA PRO A 55 -2.29 20.95 -5.62
C PRO A 55 -2.36 19.51 -6.11
N MET A 56 -1.36 19.11 -6.91
CA MET A 56 -1.13 17.72 -7.22
C MET A 56 -1.05 17.02 -5.88
N LEU A 57 -2.03 16.15 -5.61
CA LEU A 57 -2.00 15.23 -4.49
C LEU A 57 -0.61 14.61 -4.51
N LYS A 58 0.15 14.79 -3.44
CA LYS A 58 1.44 14.11 -3.29
C LYS A 58 1.15 12.62 -3.45
N PRO A 59 1.95 11.87 -4.24
CA PRO A 59 1.92 10.42 -4.17
C PRO A 59 2.11 10.04 -2.70
N LEU A 60 1.13 9.36 -2.10
CA LEU A 60 1.30 8.80 -0.76
C LEU A 60 2.59 7.97 -0.75
N SER A 61 3.44 8.17 0.23
CA SER A 61 4.64 7.34 0.33
C SER A 61 4.22 5.88 0.56
N PHE A 62 5.06 4.92 0.14
CA PHE A 62 4.84 3.51 0.43
C PHE A 62 4.59 3.26 1.93
N ASP A 63 5.20 4.07 2.80
CA ASP A 63 5.02 4.00 4.25
C ASP A 63 3.62 4.47 4.70
N GLU A 64 3.03 5.48 4.06
CA GLU A 64 1.66 5.91 4.34
C GLU A 64 0.61 4.88 3.86
N LYS A 65 0.94 4.11 2.81
CA LYS A 65 0.13 2.95 2.39
C LYS A 65 0.20 1.83 3.43
N LEU A 66 1.39 1.55 3.94
CA LEU A 66 1.63 0.54 4.96
C LEU A 66 0.89 0.87 6.27
N ASP A 67 0.89 2.13 6.69
CA ASP A 67 0.20 2.62 7.89
C ASP A 67 -1.33 2.52 7.76
N LYS A 68 -1.90 2.73 6.57
CA LYS A 68 -3.33 2.48 6.32
C LYS A 68 -3.65 0.99 6.34
N ILE A 69 -2.80 0.14 5.76
CA ILE A 69 -2.95 -1.32 5.81
C ILE A 69 -2.93 -1.82 7.27
N GLN A 70 -2.08 -1.24 8.12
CA GLN A 70 -2.03 -1.55 9.54
C GLN A 70 -3.29 -1.13 10.32
N ARG A 71 -4.11 -0.19 9.83
CA ARG A 71 -5.41 0.16 10.46
C ARG A 71 -6.49 -0.90 10.27
N TYR A 72 -6.31 -1.81 9.32
CA TYR A 72 -7.24 -2.92 9.09
C TYR A 72 -6.94 -4.16 9.94
N LEU A 73 -5.96 -4.10 10.86
CA LEU A 73 -5.86 -5.05 11.96
C LEU A 73 -7.07 -4.82 12.88
N PRO A 74 -8.00 -5.79 13.03
CA PRO A 74 -9.17 -5.61 13.88
C PRO A 74 -8.76 -5.24 15.32
N GLY A 75 -9.46 -4.25 15.90
CA GLY A 75 -9.24 -3.82 17.29
C GLY A 75 -9.28 -4.98 18.29
N ASP A 76 -10.17 -5.95 18.06
CA ASP A 76 -10.30 -7.16 18.89
C ASP A 76 -9.05 -8.05 18.91
N ILE A 77 -8.29 -8.05 17.81
CA ILE A 77 -7.03 -8.80 17.70
C ILE A 77 -5.91 -7.99 18.32
N THR A 78 -5.90 -6.67 18.11
CA THR A 78 -5.00 -5.77 18.81
C THR A 78 -5.18 -5.94 20.32
N GLU A 79 -6.40 -5.91 20.86
CA GLU A 79 -6.67 -6.16 22.28
C GLU A 79 -6.24 -7.55 22.74
N LYS A 80 -6.43 -8.62 21.95
CA LYS A 80 -5.96 -9.98 22.31
C LYS A 80 -4.43 -10.12 22.28
N ILE A 81 -3.75 -9.46 21.33
CA ILE A 81 -2.30 -9.36 21.24
C ILE A 81 -1.75 -8.50 22.40
N LEU A 82 -2.42 -7.38 22.71
CA LEU A 82 -2.13 -6.49 23.83
C LEU A 82 -2.35 -7.19 25.18
N ALA A 83 -3.39 -8.01 25.33
CA ALA A 83 -3.66 -8.81 26.53
C ALA A 83 -2.62 -9.92 26.74
N GLN A 84 -1.89 -10.30 25.68
CA GLN A 84 -0.77 -11.23 25.73
C GLN A 84 0.61 -10.52 25.67
N ARG A 85 0.66 -9.17 25.65
CA ARG A 85 1.92 -8.41 25.75
C ARG A 85 2.61 -8.78 27.07
N GLY A 86 3.76 -9.43 26.95
CA GLY A 86 4.55 -9.96 28.07
C GLY A 86 4.62 -11.48 28.15
N LYS A 87 3.90 -12.24 27.31
CA LYS A 87 3.93 -13.72 27.29
C LYS A 87 4.31 -14.36 25.94
N ILE A 88 4.33 -13.61 24.83
CA ILE A 88 4.60 -14.16 23.49
C ILE A 88 6.04 -13.88 23.06
N GLU A 89 7.02 -14.40 23.79
CA GLU A 89 8.37 -14.55 23.25
C GLU A 89 8.53 -15.97 22.72
N GLY A 90 8.48 -16.11 21.40
CA GLY A 90 8.92 -17.32 20.71
C GLY A 90 8.05 -18.56 20.93
N GLU A 91 6.73 -18.42 20.99
CA GLU A 91 5.84 -19.57 21.17
C GLU A 91 5.77 -20.40 19.89
N ARG A 92 6.10 -21.69 19.99
CA ARG A 92 5.96 -22.61 18.87
C ARG A 92 4.51 -23.07 18.74
N ARG A 93 3.84 -22.69 17.65
CA ARG A 93 2.44 -23.04 17.37
C ARG A 93 2.29 -23.72 16.02
N GLN A 94 1.31 -24.62 15.92
CA GLN A 94 0.85 -25.14 14.65
C GLN A 94 -0.10 -24.11 14.03
N VAL A 95 0.24 -23.59 12.85
CA VAL A 95 -0.59 -22.61 12.14
C VAL A 95 -0.72 -22.98 10.67
N THR A 96 -1.73 -22.42 10.02
CA THR A 96 -1.81 -22.39 8.56
C THR A 96 -1.47 -20.98 8.10
N VAL A 97 -0.47 -20.88 7.22
CA VAL A 97 0.00 -19.62 6.61
C VAL A 97 -0.55 -19.55 5.20
N MET A 98 -1.08 -18.38 4.83
CA MET A 98 -1.54 -18.08 3.49
C MET A 98 -0.84 -16.82 2.98
N PHE A 99 -0.25 -16.89 1.79
CA PHE A 99 0.20 -15.74 1.03
C PHE A 99 -0.74 -15.55 -0.17
N CYS A 100 -1.14 -14.31 -0.41
CA CYS A 100 -1.89 -13.91 -1.59
C CYS A 100 -1.11 -12.82 -2.30
N ASP A 101 -0.95 -12.93 -3.61
CA ASP A 101 -0.25 -11.96 -4.44
C ASP A 101 -1.01 -11.66 -5.75
N VAL A 102 -1.09 -10.38 -6.13
CA VAL A 102 -1.82 -9.97 -7.33
C VAL A 102 -0.91 -9.96 -8.55
N GLU A 103 -1.08 -10.94 -9.42
CA GLU A 103 -0.40 -10.95 -10.71
C GLU A 103 -0.98 -9.91 -11.68
N GLY A 104 -0.08 -9.20 -12.36
CA GLY A 104 -0.44 -8.12 -13.29
C GLY A 104 -0.53 -6.74 -12.64
N PHE A 105 -0.24 -6.64 -11.33
CA PHE A 105 -0.28 -5.38 -10.60
C PHE A 105 0.82 -4.40 -11.02
N THR A 106 2.07 -4.85 -11.19
CA THR A 106 3.19 -3.97 -11.59
C THR A 106 2.95 -3.29 -12.95
N PRO A 107 2.61 -4.01 -14.04
CA PRO A 107 2.32 -3.37 -15.32
C PRO A 107 1.07 -2.47 -15.28
N LEU A 108 0.14 -2.75 -14.37
CA LEU A 108 -1.04 -1.93 -14.16
C LEU A 108 -0.69 -0.60 -13.47
N SER A 109 0.19 -0.65 -12.48
CA SER A 109 0.64 0.53 -11.72
C SER A 109 1.34 1.58 -12.59
N GLU A 110 1.96 1.17 -13.70
CA GLU A 110 2.62 2.07 -14.66
C GLU A 110 1.63 2.79 -15.60
N LYS A 111 0.40 2.27 -15.76
CA LYS A 111 -0.60 2.80 -16.69
C LYS A 111 -1.69 3.61 -16.01
N LEU A 112 -1.95 3.36 -14.73
CA LEU A 112 -2.97 4.04 -13.95
C LEU A 112 -2.46 5.38 -13.40
N ALA A 113 -3.35 6.38 -13.40
CA ALA A 113 -3.14 7.57 -12.60
C ALA A 113 -3.07 7.20 -11.12
N GLU A 114 -2.21 7.88 -10.36
CA GLU A 114 -1.90 7.56 -8.97
C GLU A 114 -3.16 7.41 -8.11
N ASP A 115 -4.09 8.36 -8.17
CA ASP A 115 -5.34 8.33 -7.40
C ASP A 115 -6.17 7.06 -7.66
N LYS A 116 -6.27 6.64 -8.92
CA LYS A 116 -7.00 5.41 -9.29
C LYS A 116 -6.28 4.16 -8.81
N LEU A 117 -4.94 4.16 -8.85
CA LEU A 117 -4.14 3.06 -8.35
C LEU A 117 -4.32 2.88 -6.83
N TYR A 118 -4.39 3.98 -6.08
CA TYR A 118 -4.63 3.92 -4.63
C TYR A 118 -5.99 3.32 -4.29
N SER A 119 -7.06 3.80 -4.92
CA SER A 119 -8.41 3.26 -4.69
C SER A 119 -8.48 1.77 -5.04
N LEU A 120 -7.84 1.37 -6.15
CA LEU A 120 -7.79 -0.02 -6.55
C LEU A 120 -7.07 -0.91 -5.52
N ILE A 121 -5.93 -0.45 -5.00
CA ILE A 121 -5.21 -1.18 -3.93
C ILE A 121 -6.10 -1.31 -2.70
N ASP A 122 -6.73 -0.21 -2.26
CA ASP A 122 -7.53 -0.19 -1.03
C ASP A 122 -8.72 -1.17 -1.14
N GLU A 123 -9.43 -1.15 -2.27
CA GLU A 123 -10.54 -2.09 -2.53
C GLU A 123 -10.07 -3.56 -2.56
N LEU A 124 -8.93 -3.84 -3.20
CA LEU A 124 -8.37 -5.20 -3.24
C LEU A 124 -7.95 -5.67 -1.85
N PHE A 125 -7.28 -4.83 -1.08
CA PHE A 125 -6.86 -5.16 0.28
C PHE A 125 -8.06 -5.36 1.19
N GLU A 126 -9.06 -4.48 1.15
CA GLU A 126 -10.29 -4.61 1.94
C GLU A 126 -11.01 -5.93 1.63
N MET A 127 -11.14 -6.28 0.34
CA MET A 127 -11.72 -7.56 -0.07
C MET A 127 -10.96 -8.76 0.49
N MET A 128 -9.62 -8.77 0.35
CA MET A 128 -8.80 -9.87 0.85
C MET A 128 -8.87 -9.99 2.38
N ILE A 129 -8.77 -8.87 3.09
CA ILE A 129 -8.84 -8.80 4.55
C ILE A 129 -10.20 -9.30 5.04
N HIS A 130 -11.29 -8.83 4.41
CA HIS A 130 -12.64 -9.26 4.74
C HIS A 130 -12.78 -10.79 4.57
N LYS A 131 -12.32 -11.36 3.45
CA LYS A 131 -12.39 -12.81 3.24
C LYS A 131 -11.54 -13.59 4.22
N VAL A 132 -10.34 -13.15 4.56
CA VAL A 132 -9.52 -13.78 5.60
C VAL A 132 -10.27 -13.82 6.94
N HIS A 133 -10.85 -12.70 7.35
CA HIS A 133 -11.57 -12.60 8.62
C HIS A 133 -12.89 -13.38 8.64
N GLU A 134 -13.62 -13.42 7.52
CA GLU A 134 -14.86 -14.21 7.37
C GLU A 134 -14.63 -15.69 7.72
N TYR A 135 -13.45 -16.23 7.41
CA TYR A 135 -13.07 -17.61 7.73
C TYR A 135 -12.27 -17.75 9.03
N GLY A 136 -12.12 -16.68 9.83
CA GLY A 136 -11.45 -16.70 11.13
C GLY A 136 -9.92 -16.60 11.06
N GLY A 137 -9.37 -16.22 9.90
CA GLY A 137 -7.95 -15.89 9.77
C GLY A 137 -7.65 -14.47 10.27
N THR A 138 -6.36 -14.18 10.41
CA THR A 138 -5.84 -12.87 10.76
C THR A 138 -4.81 -12.44 9.72
N VAL A 139 -5.01 -11.28 9.11
CA VAL A 139 -3.98 -10.68 8.25
C VAL A 139 -2.83 -10.19 9.12
N ASN A 140 -1.63 -10.67 8.82
CA ASN A 140 -0.42 -10.36 9.56
C ASN A 140 0.26 -9.09 9.02
N LYS A 141 0.42 -9.01 7.70
CA LYS A 141 1.05 -7.88 7.01
C LYS A 141 0.71 -7.86 5.52
N GLY A 142 0.87 -6.69 4.90
CA GLY A 142 0.93 -6.56 3.45
C GLY A 142 2.33 -6.87 2.91
N THR A 143 2.41 -7.44 1.71
CA THR A 143 3.67 -7.75 1.00
C THR A 143 3.96 -6.78 -0.16
N GLY A 144 3.16 -5.71 -0.30
CA GLY A 144 3.23 -4.75 -1.39
C GLY A 144 1.97 -4.82 -2.24
N ASP A 145 1.91 -5.83 -3.10
CA ASP A 145 0.82 -6.21 -4.00
C ASP A 145 -0.02 -7.39 -3.47
N GLY A 146 0.17 -7.75 -2.20
CA GLY A 146 -0.44 -8.92 -1.59
C GLY A 146 -0.52 -8.85 -0.07
N ILE A 147 -0.96 -9.95 0.53
CA ILE A 147 -1.07 -10.11 1.98
C ILE A 147 -0.50 -11.44 2.47
N MET A 148 -0.04 -11.44 3.71
CA MET A 148 0.23 -12.64 4.49
C MET A 148 -0.85 -12.77 5.58
N ALA A 149 -1.51 -13.91 5.64
CA ALA A 149 -2.52 -14.24 6.63
C ALA A 149 -2.17 -15.51 7.41
N LEU A 150 -2.66 -15.57 8.64
CA LEU A 150 -2.44 -16.67 9.58
C LEU A 150 -3.77 -17.20 10.09
N PHE A 151 -3.90 -18.52 10.13
CA PHE A 151 -5.04 -19.24 10.72
C PHE A 151 -4.53 -20.13 11.85
N GLY A 152 -5.30 -20.22 12.94
CA GLY A 152 -4.89 -20.92 14.16
C GLY A 152 -4.02 -20.08 15.11
N THR A 153 -3.90 -18.77 14.85
CA THR A 153 -3.27 -17.81 15.76
C THR A 153 -3.87 -16.41 15.56
N PRO A 154 -4.01 -15.57 16.61
CA PRO A 154 -3.68 -15.83 18.02
C PRO A 154 -4.63 -16.82 18.71
N ILE A 155 -5.78 -17.11 18.09
CA ILE A 155 -6.77 -18.09 18.57
C ILE A 155 -6.54 -19.41 17.84
N ALA A 156 -6.41 -20.50 18.60
CA ALA A 156 -6.26 -21.84 18.03
C ALA A 156 -7.52 -22.25 17.26
N LEU A 157 -7.32 -22.86 16.09
CA LEU A 157 -8.38 -23.36 15.21
C LEU A 157 -7.98 -24.75 14.72
N GLU A 158 -8.77 -25.77 15.06
CA GLU A 158 -8.51 -27.15 14.64
C GLU A 158 -8.68 -27.34 13.13
N ASP A 159 -9.60 -26.57 12.52
CA ASP A 159 -9.92 -26.57 11.10
C ASP A 159 -9.22 -25.43 10.33
N ALA A 160 -8.09 -24.91 10.85
CA ALA A 160 -7.31 -23.85 10.22
C ALA A 160 -6.96 -24.12 8.74
N PRO A 161 -6.52 -25.33 8.33
CA PRO A 161 -6.23 -25.62 6.92
C PRO A 161 -7.46 -25.49 6.03
N GLN A 162 -8.61 -26.03 6.46
CA GLN A 162 -9.86 -25.99 5.72
C GLN A 162 -10.38 -24.57 5.58
N ARG A 163 -10.27 -23.76 6.65
CA ARG A 163 -10.63 -22.34 6.65
C ARG A 163 -9.75 -21.53 5.71
N ALA A 164 -8.44 -21.75 5.71
CA ALA A 164 -7.52 -21.10 4.79
C ALA A 164 -7.87 -21.41 3.32
N ILE A 165 -8.13 -22.68 3.00
CA ILE A 165 -8.54 -23.09 1.64
C ILE A 165 -9.86 -22.43 1.24
N ARG A 166 -10.87 -22.40 2.13
CA ARG A 166 -12.15 -21.75 1.85
C ARG A 166 -11.99 -20.24 1.65
N SER A 167 -11.15 -19.60 2.46
CA SER A 167 -10.79 -18.19 2.30
C SER A 167 -10.14 -17.94 0.94
N ALA A 168 -9.16 -18.75 0.56
CA ALA A 168 -8.48 -18.63 -0.74
C ALA A 168 -9.45 -18.77 -1.90
N LEU A 169 -10.33 -19.78 -1.87
CA LEU A 169 -11.36 -19.97 -2.89
C LEU A 169 -12.35 -18.79 -2.95
N ALA A 170 -12.68 -18.18 -1.81
CA ALA A 170 -13.53 -17.00 -1.78
C ALA A 170 -12.83 -15.77 -2.38
N ILE A 171 -11.55 -15.56 -2.05
CA ILE A 171 -10.71 -14.50 -2.63
C ILE A 171 -10.62 -14.65 -4.15
N GLN A 172 -10.35 -15.87 -4.66
CA GLN A 172 -10.29 -16.12 -6.10
C GLN A 172 -11.62 -15.77 -6.79
N ARG A 173 -12.77 -16.13 -6.20
CA ARG A 173 -14.09 -15.80 -6.76
C ARG A 173 -14.38 -14.31 -6.78
N GLU A 174 -14.09 -13.60 -5.70
CA GLU A 174 -14.32 -12.15 -5.67
C GLU A 174 -13.34 -11.42 -6.59
N MET A 175 -12.08 -11.85 -6.67
CA MET A 175 -11.11 -11.30 -7.62
C MET A 175 -11.56 -11.49 -9.08
N ALA A 176 -12.14 -12.65 -9.42
CA ALA A 176 -12.70 -12.88 -10.75
C ALA A 176 -13.88 -11.94 -11.06
N ARG A 177 -14.75 -11.67 -10.09
CA ARG A 177 -15.87 -10.71 -10.24
C ARG A 177 -15.37 -9.28 -10.40
N PHE A 178 -14.46 -8.87 -9.52
CA PHE A 178 -13.84 -7.55 -9.52
C PHE A 178 -13.17 -7.25 -10.86
N THR A 179 -12.36 -8.19 -11.34
CA THR A 179 -11.65 -8.05 -12.61
C THR A 179 -12.60 -8.02 -13.81
N SER A 180 -13.72 -8.76 -13.75
CA SER A 180 -14.73 -8.73 -14.80
C SER A 180 -15.41 -7.37 -14.89
N ALA A 181 -15.78 -6.78 -13.76
CA ALA A 181 -16.35 -5.42 -13.72
C ALA A 181 -15.34 -4.37 -14.20
N LEU A 182 -14.09 -4.46 -13.74
CA LEU A 182 -13.04 -3.52 -14.15
C LEU A 182 -12.79 -3.56 -15.67
N LYS A 183 -12.87 -4.75 -16.29
CA LYS A 183 -12.70 -4.91 -17.74
C LYS A 183 -13.85 -4.30 -18.54
N GLU A 184 -15.06 -4.26 -18.00
CA GLU A 184 -16.19 -3.60 -18.66
C GLU A 184 -16.04 -2.07 -18.65
N GLU A 185 -15.44 -1.53 -17.59
CA GLU A 185 -15.26 -0.08 -17.40
C GLU A 185 -13.94 0.44 -17.99
N THR A 186 -12.95 -0.43 -18.22
CA THR A 186 -11.59 -0.05 -18.61
C THR A 186 -10.91 -1.08 -19.53
N GLU A 187 -9.96 -0.67 -20.36
CA GLU A 187 -9.12 -1.58 -21.18
C GLU A 187 -7.96 -2.21 -20.38
N LEU A 188 -8.11 -2.35 -19.06
CA LEU A 188 -7.03 -2.83 -18.19
C LEU A 188 -6.84 -4.34 -18.29
N PRO A 189 -5.60 -4.83 -18.04
CA PRO A 189 -5.32 -6.26 -18.01
C PRO A 189 -6.11 -6.97 -16.91
N LEU A 190 -6.41 -8.25 -17.14
CA LEU A 190 -7.05 -9.11 -16.15
C LEU A 190 -6.12 -9.29 -14.94
N LEU A 191 -6.56 -8.85 -13.76
CA LEU A 191 -5.90 -9.14 -12.51
C LEU A 191 -6.26 -10.56 -12.05
N ARG A 192 -5.26 -11.27 -11.53
CA ARG A 192 -5.43 -12.64 -11.02
C ARG A 192 -4.65 -12.78 -9.72
N MET A 193 -5.14 -13.64 -8.83
CA MET A 193 -4.47 -13.91 -7.56
C MET A 193 -3.65 -15.19 -7.67
N ARG A 194 -2.43 -15.18 -7.13
CA ARG A 194 -1.69 -16.38 -6.76
C ARG A 194 -1.83 -16.59 -5.27
N ILE A 195 -2.16 -17.81 -4.84
CA ILE A 195 -2.32 -18.13 -3.41
C ILE A 195 -1.48 -19.34 -3.03
N GLY A 196 -0.58 -19.14 -2.06
CA GLY A 196 0.22 -20.20 -1.46
C GLY A 196 -0.23 -20.49 -0.03
N ILE A 197 -0.55 -21.75 0.27
CA ILE A 197 -0.97 -22.18 1.61
C ILE A 197 -0.07 -23.30 2.11
N ASN A 198 0.42 -23.16 3.34
CA ASN A 198 1.11 -24.25 4.02
C ASN A 198 0.74 -24.31 5.51
N THR A 199 0.69 -25.51 6.06
CA THR A 199 0.41 -25.74 7.47
C THR A 199 1.61 -26.39 8.14
N GLY A 200 2.00 -25.88 9.29
CA GLY A 200 3.17 -26.39 10.00
C GLY A 200 3.49 -25.61 11.27
N PRO A 201 4.52 -26.05 11.99
CA PRO A 201 4.99 -25.33 13.15
C PRO A 201 5.62 -24.00 12.73
N VAL A 202 5.30 -22.93 13.44
CA VAL A 202 5.96 -21.63 13.36
C VAL A 202 6.30 -21.15 14.76
N VAL A 203 7.29 -20.26 14.84
CA VAL A 203 7.55 -19.47 16.04
C VAL A 203 6.79 -18.17 15.91
N VAL A 204 5.83 -17.96 16.79
CA VAL A 204 5.04 -16.74 16.88
C VAL A 204 5.63 -15.86 17.96
N GLY A 205 5.89 -14.60 17.65
CA GLY A 205 6.44 -13.66 18.62
C GLY A 205 6.22 -12.22 18.23
N THR A 206 6.33 -11.35 19.22
CA THR A 206 6.46 -9.91 19.01
C THR A 206 7.92 -9.59 18.69
N LEU A 207 8.18 -9.08 17.49
CA LEU A 207 9.50 -8.61 17.07
C LEU A 207 9.48 -7.08 16.99
N GLY A 208 10.42 -6.43 17.68
CA GLY A 208 10.63 -4.99 17.59
C GLY A 208 11.14 -4.35 18.87
N ASN A 209 11.45 -3.06 18.76
CA ASN A 209 11.94 -2.16 19.79
C ASN A 209 10.80 -1.29 20.34
N ASP A 210 11.04 -0.49 21.39
CA ASP A 210 10.04 0.25 22.18
C ASP A 210 9.00 1.09 21.39
N LEU A 211 9.22 1.30 20.09
CA LEU A 211 8.37 2.09 19.19
C LEU A 211 7.51 1.27 18.20
N ARG A 212 7.81 -0.01 17.94
CA ARG A 212 7.03 -0.86 17.00
C ARG A 212 7.05 -2.31 17.45
N VAL A 213 5.88 -2.87 17.73
CA VAL A 213 5.73 -4.28 18.11
C VAL A 213 4.99 -4.99 16.97
N GLU A 214 5.71 -5.74 16.15
CA GLU A 214 5.11 -6.56 15.09
C GLU A 214 4.92 -7.99 15.58
N PHE A 215 3.68 -8.47 15.60
CA PHE A 215 3.40 -9.88 15.75
C PHE A 215 3.80 -10.57 14.45
N THR A 216 4.70 -11.55 14.49
CA THR A 216 5.16 -12.25 13.28
C THR A 216 5.28 -13.75 13.52
N ALA A 217 5.13 -14.51 12.43
CA ALA A 217 5.40 -15.93 12.39
C ALA A 217 6.70 -16.15 11.60
N VAL A 218 7.63 -16.89 12.18
CA VAL A 218 8.90 -17.26 11.54
C VAL A 218 9.05 -18.78 11.50
N GLY A 219 9.53 -19.31 10.38
CA GLY A 219 9.87 -20.72 10.23
C GLY A 219 9.76 -21.19 8.79
N ASP A 220 10.23 -22.42 8.54
CA ASP A 220 10.21 -23.05 7.21
C ASP A 220 8.79 -23.14 6.63
N THR A 221 7.78 -23.26 7.50
CA THR A 221 6.36 -23.26 7.11
C THR A 221 5.98 -22.00 6.34
N VAL A 222 6.42 -20.83 6.81
CA VAL A 222 6.16 -19.52 6.19
C VAL A 222 6.89 -19.41 4.86
N ASN A 223 8.15 -19.80 4.84
CA ASN A 223 8.97 -19.78 3.62
C ASN A 223 8.41 -20.69 2.53
N LEU A 224 7.92 -21.88 2.91
CA LEU A 224 7.31 -22.80 1.95
C LEU A 224 5.98 -22.26 1.43
N ALA A 225 5.14 -21.66 2.27
CA ALA A 225 3.90 -21.01 1.81
C ALA A 225 4.18 -19.90 0.78
N SER A 226 5.16 -19.03 1.06
CA SER A 226 5.58 -17.98 0.12
C SER A 226 6.15 -18.56 -1.18
N ARG A 227 6.93 -19.64 -1.12
CA ARG A 227 7.41 -20.31 -2.34
C ARG A 227 6.28 -20.96 -3.15
N MET A 228 5.28 -21.51 -2.46
CA MET A 228 4.10 -22.10 -3.12
C MET A 228 3.29 -21.03 -3.85
N GLU A 229 3.14 -19.84 -3.26
CA GLU A 229 2.52 -18.68 -3.94
C GLU A 229 3.32 -18.32 -5.20
N GLY A 230 4.64 -18.13 -5.08
CA GLY A 230 5.47 -17.67 -6.20
C GLY A 230 5.60 -18.67 -7.37
N ILE A 231 5.17 -19.93 -7.21
CA ILE A 231 5.10 -20.93 -8.29
C ILE A 231 3.66 -21.24 -8.73
N ALA A 232 2.66 -20.67 -8.05
CA ALA A 232 1.25 -20.88 -8.39
C ALA A 232 0.95 -20.25 -9.76
N GLU A 233 0.07 -20.89 -10.53
CA GLU A 233 -0.42 -20.29 -11.76
C GLU A 233 -1.38 -19.14 -11.41
N PRO A 234 -1.40 -18.04 -12.17
CA PRO A 234 -2.34 -16.95 -11.94
C PRO A 234 -3.80 -17.42 -11.94
N GLY A 235 -4.48 -17.23 -10.80
CA GLY A 235 -5.85 -17.69 -10.55
C GLY A 235 -5.95 -19.01 -9.79
N THR A 236 -4.84 -19.50 -9.22
CA THR A 236 -4.78 -20.72 -8.39
C THR A 236 -4.38 -20.45 -6.95
#